data_AF-A0A963HRW9-F1
#
_entry.id   AF-A0A963HRW9-F1
#
_cell.length_a   1.000
_cell.length_b   1.000
_cell.length_c   1.000
_cell.angle_alpha   90.00
_cell.angle_beta   90.00
_cell.angle_gamma   90.00
#
_symmetry.space_group_name_H-M   'P 1'
#
loop_
_entity.id
_entity.type
_entity.pdbx_description
1 polymer ?
#
loop_
_entity_poly.entity_id
_entity_poly.type
_entity_poly.pdbx_seq_one_letter_code
_entity_poly.pdbx_strand_id
1 'polypeptide(L)' 'HDAAYYARSPQDDPQGPDAGRVKVRRGGSWHTWPLYARCAYRNWNTPVTRYTLVGIRLVMEAD' A
#
# COMPACT_ATOMS: atom_id res chain seq x y z
N HIS A 1 3.01 8.67 1.95
CA HIS A 1 2.23 8.75 0.69
C HIS A 1 2.58 10.04 0.02
N ASP A 2 3.12 9.98 -1.20
CA ASP A 2 3.38 11.12 -2.06
C ASP A 2 2.63 10.86 -3.38
N ALA A 3 1.82 11.82 -3.81
CA ALA A 3 1.04 11.73 -5.03
C ALA A 3 1.94 11.71 -6.28
N ALA A 4 3.10 12.36 -6.23
CA ALA A 4 4.07 12.40 -7.32
C ALA A 4 5.03 11.20 -7.33
N TYR A 5 4.90 10.26 -6.38
CA TYR A 5 5.88 9.18 -6.23
C TYR A 5 6.03 8.34 -7.50
N TYR A 6 4.93 7.92 -8.13
CA TYR A 6 5.02 7.11 -9.34
C TYR A 6 5.62 7.84 -10.54
N ALA A 7 5.57 9.16 -10.57
CA ALA A 7 6.17 9.94 -11.64
C ALA A 7 7.70 10.09 -11.46
N ARG A 8 8.21 9.88 -10.24
CA ARG A 8 9.62 10.12 -9.87
C ARG A 8 10.32 8.89 -9.30
N SER A 9 9.61 7.80 -9.09
CA SER A 9 10.16 6.60 -8.45
C SER A 9 11.26 6.01 -9.31
N PRO A 10 12.33 5.49 -8.70
CA PRO A 10 13.32 4.72 -9.45
C PRO A 10 12.65 3.53 -10.13
N GLN A 11 13.22 3.13 -11.27
CA GLN A 11 12.71 1.99 -12.03
C GLN A 11 12.97 0.68 -11.28
N ASP A 12 14.16 0.56 -10.69
CA ASP A 12 14.60 -0.62 -9.94
C ASP A 12 14.40 -0.41 -8.44
N ASP A 13 13.81 -1.40 -7.79
CA ASP A 13 13.54 -1.47 -6.34
C ASP A 13 13.00 -0.17 -5.68
N PRO A 14 11.80 0.29 -6.07
CA PRO A 14 11.20 1.51 -5.51
C PRO A 14 10.73 1.34 -4.05
N GLN A 15 11.55 1.80 -3.10
CA GLN A 15 11.32 1.71 -1.65
C GLN A 15 10.18 2.59 -1.08
N GLY A 16 9.70 3.57 -1.84
CA GLY A 16 8.71 4.56 -1.40
C GLY A 16 9.35 5.91 -1.04
N PRO A 17 8.54 6.92 -0.70
CA PRO A 17 9.06 8.20 -0.21
C PRO A 17 9.77 8.05 1.14
N ASP A 18 10.86 8.80 1.35
CA ASP A 18 11.67 8.79 2.59
C ASP A 18 10.86 9.12 3.85
N ALA A 19 9.84 9.97 3.71
CA ALA A 19 8.97 10.38 4.79
C ALA A 19 7.48 10.19 4.46
N GLY A 20 6.68 9.92 5.49
CA GLY A 20 5.23 9.86 5.34
C GLY A 20 4.52 9.48 6.63
N ARG A 21 3.31 10.02 6.82
CA ARG A 21 2.46 9.75 8.00
C ARG A 21 1.55 8.53 7.84
N VAL A 22 1.52 7.95 6.63
CA VAL A 22 0.62 6.85 6.25
C VAL A 22 1.38 5.80 5.45
N LYS A 23 0.93 4.55 5.57
CA LYS A 23 1.43 3.39 4.80
C LYS A 23 0.33 2.89 3.86
N VAL A 24 0.75 2.33 2.73
CA VAL A 24 -0.16 1.79 1.70
C VAL A 24 -0.55 0.35 2.05
N ARG A 25 -1.83 0.02 1.89
CA ARG A 25 -2.36 -1.35 1.91
C ARG A 25 -3.02 -1.67 0.57
N ARG A 26 -3.05 -2.95 0.23
CA ARG A 26 -3.40 -3.46 -1.11
C ARG A 26 -4.44 -4.58 -1.01
N GLY A 27 -5.07 -4.91 -2.14
CA GLY A 27 -5.97 -6.06 -2.28
C GLY A 27 -7.41 -5.83 -1.84
N GLY A 28 -7.65 -5.00 -0.83
CA GLY A 28 -8.98 -4.84 -0.23
C GLY A 28 -9.29 -5.96 0.76
N SER A 29 -10.57 -6.11 1.09
CA SER A 29 -11.12 -7.05 2.08
C SER A 29 -12.51 -7.52 1.64
N TRP A 30 -13.12 -8.43 2.40
CA TRP A 30 -14.48 -8.92 2.16
C TRP A 30 -15.56 -7.82 2.17
N HIS A 31 -15.28 -6.65 2.76
CA HIS A 31 -16.18 -5.49 2.78
C HIS A 31 -15.80 -4.43 1.71
N THR A 32 -14.89 -4.75 0.79
CA THR A 32 -14.45 -3.78 -0.23
C THR A 32 -15.45 -3.70 -1.37
N TRP A 33 -15.87 -2.48 -1.69
CA TRP A 33 -16.75 -2.21 -2.83
C TRP A 33 -16.08 -2.65 -4.14
N PRO A 34 -16.83 -3.23 -5.11
CA PRO A 34 -16.27 -3.71 -6.38
C PRO A 34 -15.44 -2.66 -7.13
N LEU A 35 -15.83 -1.38 -7.05
CA LEU A 35 -15.10 -0.25 -7.65
C LEU A 35 -13.64 -0.13 -7.16
N TYR A 36 -13.37 -0.56 -5.92
CA TYR A 36 -12.06 -0.50 -5.28
C TYR A 36 -11.33 -1.84 -5.27
N ALA A 37 -12.00 -2.94 -5.63
CA ALA A 37 -11.43 -4.29 -5.71
C ALA A 37 -10.59 -4.47 -6.99
N ARG A 38 -9.59 -3.62 -7.20
CA ARG A 38 -8.70 -3.61 -8.37
C ARG A 38 -7.26 -3.78 -7.96
N CYS A 39 -6.48 -4.51 -8.75
CA CYS A 39 -5.04 -4.70 -8.51
C CYS A 39 -4.27 -3.37 -8.40
N ALA A 40 -4.68 -2.35 -9.15
CA ALA A 40 -4.06 -1.03 -9.11
C ALA A 40 -4.51 -0.16 -7.91
N TYR A 41 -5.61 -0.48 -7.22
CA TYR A 41 -6.17 0.40 -6.19
C TYR A 41 -5.31 0.48 -4.92
N ARG A 42 -4.90 1.69 -4.55
CA ARG A 42 -4.02 1.96 -3.40
C ARG A 42 -4.83 2.64 -2.30
N ASN A 43 -5.01 1.92 -1.21
CA ASN A 43 -5.58 2.47 0.00
C ASN A 43 -4.44 2.80 0.97
N TRP A 44 -4.60 3.80 1.82
CA TRP A 44 -3.59 4.21 2.78
C TRP A 44 -4.23 4.52 4.12
N ASN A 45 -3.48 4.31 5.20
CA ASN A 45 -3.88 4.70 6.55
C ASN A 45 -2.66 4.99 7.40
N THR A 46 -2.87 5.65 8.54
CA THR A 46 -1.83 5.81 9.55
C THR A 46 -1.43 4.44 10.12
N PRO A 47 -0.15 4.23 10.50
CA PRO A 47 0.29 2.96 11.08
C PRO A 47 -0.40 2.58 12.40
N VAL A 48 -0.95 3.58 13.12
CA VAL A 48 -1.63 3.35 14.40
C VAL A 48 -3.06 2.84 14.26
N THR A 49 -3.64 2.92 13.05
CA THR A 49 -5.02 2.50 12.82
C THR A 49 -5.14 0.99 12.86
N ARG A 50 -6.12 0.48 13.64
CA ARG A 50 -6.44 -0.94 13.75
C ARG A 50 -7.83 -1.21 13.21
N TYR A 51 -7.94 -2.11 12.24
CA TYR A 51 -9.20 -2.57 11.67
C TYR A 51 -9.19 -4.09 11.55
N THR A 52 -10.32 -4.73 11.85
CA THR A 52 -10.52 -6.17 11.65
C THR A 52 -10.41 -6.60 10.18
N LEU A 53 -10.49 -5.64 9.26
CA LEU A 53 -10.42 -5.84 7.81
C LEU A 53 -8.99 -5.74 7.25
N VAL A 54 -7.98 -5.51 8.10
CA VAL A 54 -6.59 -5.32 7.68
C VAL A 54 -5.74 -6.44 8.25
N GLY A 55 -5.04 -7.16 7.37
CA GLY A 55 -4.08 -8.20 7.74
C GLY A 55 -2.68 -7.91 7.18
N ILE A 56 -1.77 -8.86 7.37
CA ILE A 56 -0.39 -8.80 6.88
C ILE A 56 -0.10 -10.07 6.08
N ARG A 57 0.60 -9.91 4.96
CA ARG A 57 1.26 -11.01 4.23
C ARG A 57 2.75 -10.70 4.22
N LEU A 58 3.56 -11.63 4.69
CA LEU A 58 5.01 -11.47 4.74
C LEU A 58 5.62 -11.74 3.36
N VAL A 59 6.78 -11.14 3.13
CA VAL A 59 7.64 -11.37 1.97
C VAL A 59 9.07 -11.60 2.46
N MET A 60 9.90 -12.20 1.62
CA MET A 60 11.30 -12.47 1.87
C MET A 60 12.07 -12.16 0.58
N GLU A 61 13.31 -11.70 0.72
CA GLU A 61 14.23 -11.59 -0.41
C GLU A 61 14.48 -12.97 -1.03
N ALA A 62 14.60 -13.02 -2.35
CA ALA A 62 15.06 -14.21 -3.05
C ALA A 62 16.59 -14.18 -3.13
N ASP A 63 17.23 -15.33 -2.91
CA ASP A 63 18.68 -15.49 -3.04
C ASP A 63 19.18 -15.28 -4.48
#